data_AF-U6MLK9-F1
#
_entry.id   AF-U6MLK9-F1
#
_cell.length_a   1.000
_cell.length_b   1.000
_cell.length_c   1.000
_cell.angle_alpha   90.00
_cell.angle_beta   90.00
_cell.angle_gamma   90.00
#
_symmetry.space_group_name_H-M   'P 1'
#
loop_
_entity.id
_entity.type
_entity.pdbx_description
1 polymer ?
#
loop_
_entity_poly.entity_id
_entity_poly.type
_entity_poly.pdbx_seq_one_letter_code
_entity_poly.pdbx_strand_id
1 'polypeptide(L)'
;MQLFQEEKIDAVIHYAGKVAPHTSLPSSRPFFPAAAAAAAAAAAAAAAAAAGLKSVGESVQMPLMYYENNVGGTCNLLQAMEASGVKTLVFSSSATVYAPKPKSKINEKDLLGPSNPYGHTKAMIEQILKDVQAANPSWRVSILRYFNPVGAHPSGLLGEAPQQPNNLLPVLQQVAAGKQQLLQVFGCDWDTPDGTGS
;
A
#
# COMPACT_ATOMS: atom_id res chain seq x y z
N MET A 1 -14.59 17.36 -25.95
CA MET A 1 -14.88 16.33 -24.92
C MET A 1 -13.57 15.64 -24.54
N GLN A 2 -12.61 16.39 -24.00
CA GLN A 2 -11.30 15.86 -23.59
C GLN A 2 -10.55 16.73 -22.56
N LEU A 3 -11.08 17.92 -22.21
CA LEU A 3 -10.43 18.87 -21.29
C LEU A 3 -10.94 18.84 -19.84
N PHE A 4 -11.97 18.04 -19.53
CA PHE A 4 -12.60 18.00 -18.20
C PHE A 4 -12.07 16.89 -17.26
N GLN A 5 -11.12 16.08 -17.72
CA GLN A 5 -10.51 15.00 -16.92
C GLN A 5 -9.14 15.38 -16.32
N GLU A 6 -8.37 16.28 -16.94
CA GLU A 6 -7.04 16.68 -16.44
C GLU A 6 -7.14 17.55 -15.16
N GLU A 7 -8.04 18.53 -15.13
CA GLU A 7 -8.22 19.42 -13.95
C GLU A 7 -8.62 18.68 -12.65
N LYS A 8 -9.22 17.48 -12.77
CA LYS A 8 -9.73 16.70 -11.61
C LYS A 8 -8.66 15.81 -10.99
N ILE A 9 -7.66 15.41 -11.77
CA ILE A 9 -6.49 14.65 -11.29
C ILE A 9 -5.53 15.62 -10.58
N ASP A 10 -5.36 16.82 -11.12
CA ASP A 10 -4.52 17.86 -10.54
C ASP A 10 -5.00 18.30 -9.15
N ALA A 11 -6.31 18.37 -8.91
CA ALA A 11 -6.86 18.70 -7.59
C ALA A 11 -6.52 17.64 -6.50
N VAL A 12 -6.42 16.37 -6.88
CA VAL A 12 -6.08 15.26 -5.98
C VAL A 12 -4.58 15.21 -5.71
N ILE A 13 -3.75 15.45 -6.72
CA ILE A 13 -2.29 15.58 -6.58
C ILE A 13 -1.93 16.83 -5.74
N HIS A 14 -2.65 17.94 -5.93
CA HIS A 14 -2.46 19.18 -5.18
C HIS A 14 -2.74 19.02 -3.68
N TYR A 15 -3.70 18.17 -3.31
CA TYR A 15 -4.05 17.90 -1.90
C TYR A 15 -3.08 16.92 -1.22
N ALA A 16 -2.50 15.98 -1.97
CA ALA A 16 -1.52 15.02 -1.44
C ALA A 16 -0.12 15.63 -1.27
N GLY A 17 0.23 16.67 -2.06
CA GLY A 17 1.58 17.26 -2.10
C GLY A 17 1.83 18.49 -1.24
N LYS A 18 0.83 19.05 -0.54
CA LYS A 18 1.01 20.22 0.33
C LYS A 18 0.42 19.97 1.71
N VAL A 19 1.29 19.92 2.71
CA VAL A 19 0.91 20.18 4.11
C VAL A 19 0.43 21.64 4.16
N ALA A 20 -0.86 21.88 3.93
CA ALA A 20 -1.45 23.21 4.02
C ALA A 20 -2.19 23.35 5.37
N PRO A 21 -1.93 24.42 6.13
CA PRO A 21 -2.46 24.61 7.47
C PRO A 21 -3.96 24.94 7.44
N HIS A 22 -4.64 24.61 8.53
CA HIS A 22 -6.04 24.89 8.85
C HIS A 22 -6.65 26.10 8.10
N THR A 23 -7.48 25.84 7.10
CA THR A 23 -8.49 26.80 6.61
C THR A 23 -9.81 26.10 6.31
N SER A 24 -10.89 26.71 6.78
CA SER A 24 -12.28 26.26 6.74
C SER A 24 -12.85 26.14 5.31
N LEU A 25 -13.68 25.11 5.07
CA LEU A 25 -14.35 24.84 3.79
C LEU A 25 -15.73 25.56 3.69
N PRO A 26 -16.11 26.12 2.52
CA PRO A 26 -17.40 26.77 2.29
C PRO A 26 -18.54 25.79 1.93
N SER A 27 -19.78 26.27 2.08
CA SER A 27 -20.99 25.50 2.46
C SER A 27 -21.98 25.10 1.35
N SER A 28 -21.62 24.98 0.07
CA SER A 28 -22.62 24.62 -0.96
C SER A 28 -22.09 23.69 -2.06
N ARG A 29 -22.61 22.45 -2.09
CA ARG A 29 -22.36 21.37 -3.08
C ARG A 29 -23.44 21.32 -4.19
N PRO A 30 -23.18 20.64 -5.30
CA PRO A 30 -24.17 19.79 -5.98
C PRO A 30 -23.84 18.28 -5.86
N PHE A 31 -24.88 17.44 -6.01
CA PHE A 31 -24.95 16.01 -5.65
C PHE A 31 -24.60 15.03 -6.81
N PHE A 32 -23.60 14.16 -6.55
CA PHE A 32 -23.41 12.72 -6.86
C PHE A 32 -23.97 12.12 -8.18
N PRO A 33 -23.11 11.76 -9.15
CA PRO A 33 -22.53 10.40 -9.24
C PRO A 33 -21.01 10.36 -9.45
N ALA A 34 -20.39 11.50 -9.77
CA ALA A 34 -18.96 11.62 -9.98
C ALA A 34 -18.15 11.52 -8.67
N ALA A 35 -18.75 11.84 -7.51
CA ALA A 35 -18.07 11.79 -6.22
C ALA A 35 -17.79 10.37 -5.72
N ALA A 36 -18.65 9.39 -6.04
CA ALA A 36 -18.42 7.98 -5.69
C ALA A 36 -17.35 7.35 -6.60
N ALA A 37 -17.38 7.67 -7.90
CA ALA A 37 -16.33 7.28 -8.83
C ALA A 37 -15.00 8.00 -8.54
N ALA A 38 -15.03 9.27 -8.15
CA ALA A 38 -13.86 10.03 -7.71
C ALA A 38 -13.36 9.57 -6.34
N ALA A 39 -14.21 9.07 -5.45
CA ALA A 39 -13.80 8.48 -4.18
C ALA A 39 -13.25 7.06 -4.33
N ALA A 40 -13.79 6.26 -5.25
CA ALA A 40 -13.24 4.96 -5.62
C ALA A 40 -11.93 5.13 -6.40
N ALA A 41 -11.86 6.12 -7.30
CA ALA A 41 -10.64 6.51 -8.00
C ALA A 41 -9.64 7.19 -7.06
N ALA A 42 -10.07 7.93 -6.04
CA ALA A 42 -9.19 8.48 -5.01
C ALA A 42 -8.81 7.43 -3.96
N ALA A 43 -9.60 6.38 -3.74
CA ALA A 43 -9.20 5.23 -2.93
C ALA A 43 -8.21 4.35 -3.68
N ALA A 44 -8.42 4.12 -4.98
CA ALA A 44 -7.49 3.43 -5.86
C ALA A 44 -6.23 4.28 -6.14
N ALA A 45 -6.37 5.60 -6.32
CA ALA A 45 -5.28 6.54 -6.50
C ALA A 45 -4.64 6.98 -5.19
N ALA A 46 -5.23 6.82 -4.02
CA ALA A 46 -4.50 6.97 -2.75
C ALA A 46 -3.86 5.63 -2.35
N ALA A 47 -4.45 4.50 -2.72
CA ALA A 47 -3.77 3.21 -2.65
C ALA A 47 -2.62 3.07 -3.67
N ALA A 48 -2.66 3.83 -4.78
CA ALA A 48 -1.64 3.82 -5.84
C ALA A 48 -0.72 5.07 -5.86
N ALA A 49 -1.17 6.24 -5.40
CA ALA A 49 -0.39 7.48 -5.27
C ALA A 49 0.08 7.76 -3.84
N ALA A 50 -0.36 6.97 -2.85
CA ALA A 50 0.62 6.46 -1.90
C ALA A 50 1.51 5.54 -2.74
N ALA A 51 2.60 6.11 -3.26
CA ALA A 51 3.76 5.38 -3.75
C ALA A 51 4.30 4.60 -2.55
N GLY A 52 3.60 3.54 -2.18
CA GLY A 52 3.78 2.78 -0.97
C GLY A 52 5.10 2.11 -1.11
N LEU A 53 6.12 2.79 -0.59
CA LEU A 53 7.45 2.27 -0.51
C LEU A 53 7.31 0.90 0.14
N LYS A 54 7.53 -0.13 -0.66
CA LYS A 54 7.27 -1.54 -0.32
C LYS A 54 8.57 -2.31 -0.10
N SER A 55 9.69 -1.66 -0.40
CA SER A 55 11.01 -2.24 -0.24
C SER A 55 11.33 -2.33 1.25
N VAL A 56 11.48 -3.56 1.77
CA VAL A 56 11.89 -3.78 3.16
C VAL A 56 13.27 -3.16 3.39
N GLY A 57 14.22 -3.35 2.47
CA GLY A 57 15.59 -2.83 2.60
C GLY A 57 15.66 -1.31 2.66
N GLU A 58 14.97 -0.61 1.76
CA GLU A 58 14.92 0.86 1.74
C GLU A 58 14.23 1.42 2.98
N SER A 59 13.21 0.73 3.51
CA SER A 59 12.50 1.16 4.71
C SER A 59 13.41 1.27 5.94
N VAL A 60 14.42 0.41 6.03
CA VAL A 60 15.41 0.42 7.11
C VAL A 60 16.35 1.63 6.95
N GLN A 61 16.68 2.02 5.71
CA GLN A 61 17.55 3.16 5.43
C GLN A 61 16.82 4.50 5.56
N MET A 62 15.52 4.54 5.23
CA MET A 62 14.71 5.77 5.18
C MET A 62 13.40 5.64 5.99
N PRO A 63 13.45 5.31 7.29
CA PRO A 63 12.26 4.97 8.06
C PRO A 63 11.25 6.12 8.17
N LEU A 64 11.72 7.36 8.36
CA LEU A 64 10.82 8.52 8.50
C LEU A 64 9.98 8.75 7.25
N MET A 65 10.59 8.60 6.06
CA MET A 65 9.88 8.72 4.79
C MET A 65 8.77 7.68 4.68
N TYR A 66 9.01 6.44 5.13
CA TYR A 66 7.99 5.40 5.13
C TYR A 66 6.85 5.69 6.11
N TYR A 67 7.15 6.18 7.32
CA TYR A 67 6.12 6.52 8.29
C TYR A 67 5.27 7.71 7.82
N GLU A 68 5.90 8.78 7.35
CA GLU A 68 5.20 9.96 6.83
C GLU A 68 4.31 9.61 5.64
N ASN A 69 4.85 8.90 4.66
CA ASN A 69 4.12 8.52 3.47
C ASN A 69 2.99 7.51 3.79
N ASN A 70 3.31 6.41 4.45
CA ASN A 70 2.35 5.32 4.62
C ASN A 70 1.33 5.64 5.72
N VAL A 71 1.80 6.03 6.92
CA VAL A 71 0.91 6.28 8.06
C VAL A 71 0.27 7.65 7.91
N GLY A 72 1.06 8.70 7.70
CA GLY A 72 0.56 10.07 7.50
C GLY A 72 -0.39 10.16 6.30
N GLY A 73 0.01 9.61 5.15
CA GLY A 73 -0.84 9.55 3.96
C GLY A 73 -2.16 8.83 4.19
N THR A 74 -2.16 7.73 4.96
CA THR A 74 -3.41 7.01 5.29
C THR A 74 -4.29 7.86 6.21
N CYS A 75 -3.74 8.54 7.21
CA CYS A 75 -4.52 9.44 8.08
C CYS A 75 -5.19 10.55 7.25
N ASN A 76 -4.47 11.16 6.31
CA ASN A 76 -5.01 12.18 5.43
C ASN A 76 -6.14 11.63 4.54
N LEU A 77 -5.97 10.42 3.98
CA LEU A 77 -7.01 9.74 3.21
C LEU A 77 -8.27 9.51 4.05
N LEU A 78 -8.14 8.98 5.27
CA LEU A 78 -9.28 8.70 6.14
C LEU A 78 -10.05 9.96 6.52
N GLN A 79 -9.34 11.08 6.77
CA GLN A 79 -9.98 12.38 7.02
C GLN A 79 -10.77 12.88 5.80
N ALA A 80 -10.19 12.78 4.60
CA ALA A 80 -10.87 13.16 3.36
C ALA A 80 -12.10 12.27 3.07
N MET A 81 -11.96 10.96 3.30
CA MET A 81 -13.04 9.99 3.21
C MET A 81 -14.19 10.32 4.17
N GLU A 82 -13.90 10.62 5.44
CA GLU A 82 -14.92 11.04 6.43
C GLU A 82 -15.63 12.33 5.96
N ALA A 83 -14.89 13.36 5.55
CA ALA A 83 -15.46 14.64 5.09
C ALA A 83 -16.34 14.48 3.83
N SER A 84 -16.05 13.49 2.99
CA SER A 84 -16.83 13.16 1.81
C SER A 84 -18.02 12.21 2.08
N GLY A 85 -18.13 11.67 3.31
CA GLY A 85 -19.15 10.68 3.67
C GLY A 85 -18.86 9.28 3.13
N VAL A 86 -17.63 9.01 2.66
CA VAL A 86 -17.21 7.72 2.13
C VAL A 86 -16.60 6.91 3.27
N LYS A 87 -17.23 5.79 3.62
CA LYS A 87 -16.85 5.00 4.81
C LYS A 87 -16.60 3.53 4.49
N THR A 88 -16.20 3.23 3.27
CA THR A 88 -15.88 1.87 2.84
C THR A 88 -14.48 1.84 2.27
N LEU A 89 -13.63 0.99 2.83
CA LEU A 89 -12.22 0.88 2.45
C LEU A 89 -11.79 -0.59 2.40
N VAL A 90 -11.05 -0.94 1.35
CA VAL A 90 -10.25 -2.17 1.32
C VAL A 90 -8.80 -1.75 1.45
N PHE A 91 -8.14 -2.17 2.52
CA PHE A 91 -6.75 -1.84 2.80
C PHE A 91 -5.81 -2.96 2.38
N SER A 92 -4.83 -2.62 1.55
CA SER A 92 -3.73 -3.51 1.18
C SER A 92 -2.67 -3.56 2.28
N SER A 93 -2.82 -4.53 3.18
CA SER A 93 -1.83 -4.89 4.19
C SER A 93 -0.85 -5.94 3.62
N SER A 94 0.01 -6.50 4.47
CA SER A 94 1.05 -7.44 4.08
C SER A 94 1.31 -8.49 5.16
N ALA A 95 1.75 -9.68 4.77
CA ALA A 95 2.21 -10.72 5.67
C ALA A 95 3.43 -10.27 6.52
N THR A 96 4.12 -9.18 6.17
CA THR A 96 5.19 -8.59 6.97
C THR A 96 4.73 -8.08 8.35
N VAL A 97 3.42 -8.02 8.61
CA VAL A 97 2.86 -7.66 9.92
C VAL A 97 2.94 -8.81 10.93
N TYR A 98 3.06 -10.06 10.47
CA TYR A 98 3.11 -11.21 11.36
C TYR A 98 4.49 -11.33 12.03
N ALA A 99 4.48 -11.80 13.27
CA ALA A 99 5.69 -12.22 13.95
C ALA A 99 6.29 -13.46 13.24
N PRO A 100 7.63 -13.61 13.22
CA PRO A 100 8.27 -14.80 12.71
C PRO A 100 7.73 -16.07 13.39
N LYS A 101 7.25 -17.02 12.61
CA LYS A 101 6.67 -18.28 13.09
C LYS A 101 7.33 -19.45 12.36
N PRO A 102 8.35 -20.10 12.95
CA PRO A 102 9.05 -21.20 12.29
C PRO A 102 8.08 -22.36 12.02
N LYS A 103 8.12 -22.91 10.80
CA LYS A 103 7.59 -24.25 10.45
C LYS A 103 6.07 -24.45 10.54
N SER A 104 5.26 -23.40 10.59
CA SER A 104 3.79 -23.55 10.57
C SER A 104 3.11 -22.57 9.62
N LYS A 105 1.95 -22.97 9.09
CA LYS A 105 1.12 -22.09 8.25
C LYS A 105 0.65 -20.89 9.07
N ILE A 106 0.75 -19.72 8.46
CA ILE A 106 0.27 -18.48 9.04
C ILE A 106 -1.27 -18.41 8.88
N ASN A 107 -1.96 -17.95 9.92
CA ASN A 107 -3.39 -17.61 9.90
C ASN A 107 -3.62 -16.22 10.50
N GLU A 108 -4.82 -15.66 10.30
CA GLU A 108 -5.15 -14.28 10.66
C GLU A 108 -5.11 -13.99 12.17
N LYS A 109 -5.18 -15.02 13.01
CA LYS A 109 -5.10 -14.93 14.47
C LYS A 109 -3.67 -15.01 15.00
N ASP A 110 -2.69 -15.29 14.14
CA ASP A 110 -1.30 -15.32 14.56
C ASP A 110 -0.83 -13.95 15.03
N LEU A 111 0.16 -13.97 15.93
CA LEU A 111 0.69 -12.77 16.55
C LEU A 111 1.25 -11.81 15.50
N LEU A 112 0.98 -10.52 15.71
CA LEU A 112 1.63 -9.46 14.95
C LEU A 112 2.99 -9.14 15.58
N GLY A 113 3.99 -8.93 14.75
CA GLY A 113 5.37 -8.69 15.16
C GLY A 113 6.26 -8.31 13.99
N PRO A 114 5.97 -7.18 13.31
CA PRO A 114 6.79 -6.73 12.19
C PRO A 114 8.25 -6.49 12.61
N SER A 115 9.18 -6.82 11.72
CA SER A 115 10.63 -6.74 11.97
C SER A 115 11.34 -5.59 11.25
N ASN A 116 10.61 -4.77 10.50
CA ASN A 116 11.16 -3.67 9.70
C ASN A 116 10.19 -2.49 9.62
N PRO A 117 10.66 -1.26 9.32
CA PRO A 117 9.82 -0.06 9.29
C PRO A 117 8.61 -0.17 8.35
N TYR A 118 8.75 -0.77 7.16
CA TYR A 118 7.62 -1.02 6.28
C TYR A 118 6.53 -1.86 6.96
N GLY A 119 6.89 -3.00 7.55
CA GLY A 119 5.96 -3.85 8.30
C GLY A 119 5.32 -3.11 9.48
N HIS A 120 6.09 -2.30 10.21
CA HIS A 120 5.55 -1.45 11.28
C HIS A 120 4.49 -0.48 10.75
N THR A 121 4.74 0.18 9.61
CA THR A 121 3.74 1.10 9.04
C THR A 121 2.43 0.40 8.72
N LYS A 122 2.47 -0.82 8.16
CA LYS A 122 1.26 -1.61 7.86
C LYS A 122 0.51 -2.00 9.14
N ALA A 123 1.22 -2.49 10.16
CA ALA A 123 0.62 -2.84 11.44
C ALA A 123 -0.03 -1.63 12.15
N MET A 124 0.62 -0.46 12.11
CA MET A 124 0.06 0.78 12.65
C MET A 124 -1.21 1.20 11.91
N ILE A 125 -1.22 1.11 10.57
CA ILE A 125 -2.41 1.43 9.78
C ILE A 125 -3.56 0.46 10.11
N GLU A 126 -3.29 -0.84 10.25
CA GLU A 126 -4.32 -1.79 10.69
C GLU A 126 -4.92 -1.40 12.06
N GLN A 127 -4.09 -0.93 12.99
CA GLN A 127 -4.56 -0.46 14.29
C GLN A 127 -5.42 0.80 14.16
N ILE A 128 -4.95 1.80 13.41
CA ILE A 128 -5.70 3.04 13.13
C ILE A 128 -7.08 2.72 12.54
N LEU A 129 -7.16 1.80 11.58
CA LEU A 129 -8.43 1.41 10.95
C LEU A 129 -9.39 0.74 11.93
N LYS A 130 -8.88 -0.09 12.85
CA LYS A 130 -9.68 -0.68 13.94
C LYS A 130 -10.20 0.39 14.88
N ASP A 131 -9.35 1.34 15.27
CA ASP A 131 -9.73 2.43 16.17
C ASP A 131 -10.79 3.35 15.54
N VAL A 132 -10.64 3.67 14.25
CA VAL A 132 -11.64 4.43 13.48
C VAL A 132 -12.98 3.69 13.42
N GLN A 133 -12.98 2.38 13.16
CA GLN A 133 -14.20 1.59 13.16
C GLN A 133 -14.83 1.50 14.56
N ALA A 134 -14.02 1.34 15.60
CA ALA A 134 -14.48 1.27 16.98
C ALA A 134 -15.12 2.60 17.42
N ALA A 135 -14.53 3.74 17.04
CA ALA A 135 -15.08 5.06 17.29
C ALA A 135 -16.33 5.36 16.45
N ASN A 136 -16.40 4.83 15.23
CA ASN A 136 -17.51 5.04 14.31
C ASN A 136 -17.89 3.75 13.56
N PRO A 137 -18.86 2.96 14.08
CA PRO A 137 -19.26 1.69 13.50
C PRO A 137 -19.86 1.77 12.07
N SER A 138 -20.13 2.96 11.55
CA SER A 138 -20.55 3.14 10.15
C SER A 138 -19.44 2.86 9.13
N TRP A 139 -18.18 2.82 9.58
CA TRP A 139 -17.05 2.41 8.75
C TRP A 139 -17.05 0.91 8.47
N ARG A 140 -16.90 0.58 7.18
CA ARG A 140 -16.75 -0.79 6.67
C ARG A 140 -15.35 -0.94 6.12
N VAL A 141 -14.49 -1.67 6.83
CA VAL A 141 -13.09 -1.85 6.45
C VAL A 141 -12.80 -3.34 6.25
N SER A 142 -12.13 -3.67 5.15
CA SER A 142 -11.53 -4.98 4.92
C SER A 142 -10.02 -4.84 4.86
N ILE A 143 -9.29 -5.68 5.61
CA ILE A 143 -7.83 -5.67 5.68
C ILE A 143 -7.33 -6.93 4.99
N LEU A 144 -6.62 -6.75 3.87
CA LEU A 144 -6.09 -7.86 3.08
C LEU A 144 -4.58 -7.96 3.27
N ARG A 145 -4.11 -9.01 3.94
CA ARG A 145 -2.67 -9.24 4.18
C ARG A 145 -2.08 -10.08 3.06
N TYR A 146 -1.52 -9.41 2.05
CA TYR A 146 -0.88 -10.11 0.93
C TYR A 146 0.43 -10.76 1.35
N PHE A 147 0.71 -11.95 0.82
CA PHE A 147 2.01 -12.60 0.93
C PHE A 147 2.94 -12.02 -0.14
N ASN A 148 3.42 -12.85 -1.06
CA ASN A 148 4.25 -12.41 -2.17
C ASN A 148 3.47 -12.53 -3.49
N PRO A 149 2.75 -11.48 -3.93
CA PRO A 149 2.02 -11.52 -5.19
C PRO A 149 3.02 -11.62 -6.35
N VAL A 150 2.78 -12.57 -7.25
CA VAL A 150 3.60 -12.81 -8.45
C VAL A 150 2.72 -13.15 -9.65
N GLY A 151 3.29 -13.01 -10.85
CA GLY A 151 2.63 -13.35 -12.10
C GLY A 151 2.25 -12.12 -12.95
N ALA A 152 1.42 -12.36 -13.95
CA ALA A 152 0.95 -11.36 -14.90
C ALA A 152 -0.45 -11.74 -15.39
N HIS A 153 -1.15 -10.79 -16.02
CA HIS A 153 -2.41 -11.10 -16.67
C HIS A 153 -2.18 -12.12 -17.81
N PRO A 154 -3.08 -13.11 -18.03
CA PRO A 154 -2.88 -14.17 -19.03
C PRO A 154 -2.66 -13.69 -20.47
N SER A 155 -3.09 -12.47 -20.81
CA SER A 155 -2.82 -11.87 -22.12
C SER A 155 -1.34 -11.49 -22.34
N GLY A 156 -0.53 -11.43 -21.27
CA GLY A 156 0.86 -10.97 -21.33
C GLY A 156 1.03 -9.45 -21.49
N LEU A 157 -0.05 -8.68 -21.61
CA LEU A 157 0.00 -7.23 -21.83
C LEU A 157 0.14 -6.42 -20.53
N LEU A 158 -0.18 -7.03 -19.38
CA LEU A 158 -0.16 -6.37 -18.07
C LEU A 158 0.60 -7.25 -17.08
N GLY A 159 1.61 -6.68 -16.43
CA GLY A 159 2.44 -7.36 -15.44
C GLY A 159 3.34 -6.37 -14.70
N GLU A 160 4.09 -6.87 -13.72
CA GLU A 160 5.06 -6.05 -12.99
C GLU A 160 6.27 -5.74 -13.90
N ALA A 161 6.62 -4.46 -14.07
CA ALA A 161 7.77 -4.02 -14.88
C ALA A 161 8.53 -2.88 -14.18
N PRO A 162 9.13 -3.13 -13.01
CA PRO A 162 9.86 -2.10 -12.27
C PRO A 162 11.19 -1.79 -12.97
N GLN A 163 11.59 -0.51 -12.95
CA GLN A 163 12.90 -0.09 -13.49
C GLN A 163 14.05 -0.65 -12.64
N GLN A 164 13.91 -0.60 -11.31
CA GLN A 164 14.87 -1.16 -10.35
C GLN A 164 14.14 -2.19 -9.46
N PRO A 165 14.17 -3.49 -9.81
CA PRO A 165 13.49 -4.53 -9.06
C PRO A 165 14.24 -4.86 -7.76
N ASN A 166 13.51 -4.87 -6.64
CA ASN A 166 14.01 -5.38 -5.35
C ASN A 166 13.39 -6.75 -4.98
N ASN A 167 12.35 -7.19 -5.69
CA ASN A 167 11.64 -8.46 -5.44
C ASN A 167 12.20 -9.57 -6.34
N LEU A 168 12.21 -10.80 -5.83
CA LEU A 168 12.81 -11.97 -6.50
C LEU A 168 12.33 -12.18 -7.94
N LEU A 169 11.01 -12.23 -8.18
CA LEU A 169 10.47 -12.57 -9.50
C LEU A 169 10.82 -11.52 -10.58
N PRO A 170 10.64 -10.21 -10.36
CA PRO A 170 11.09 -9.19 -11.30
C PRO A 170 12.59 -9.20 -11.58
N VAL A 171 13.44 -9.47 -10.57
CA VAL A 171 14.89 -9.64 -10.79
C VAL A 171 15.14 -10.86 -11.69
N LEU A 172 14.50 -11.99 -11.40
CA LEU A 172 14.63 -13.21 -12.20
C LEU A 172 14.16 -12.98 -13.65
N GLN A 173 13.09 -12.23 -13.86
CA GLN A 173 12.61 -11.86 -15.20
C GLN A 173 13.63 -11.00 -15.94
N GLN A 174 14.28 -10.05 -15.28
CA GLN A 174 15.33 -9.25 -15.90
C GLN A 174 16.57 -10.09 -16.26
N VAL A 175 16.93 -11.07 -15.42
CA VAL A 175 17.99 -12.04 -15.74
C VAL A 175 17.61 -12.89 -16.94
N ALA A 176 16.40 -13.45 -16.96
CA ALA A 176 15.90 -14.26 -18.08
C ALA A 176 15.82 -13.45 -19.40
N ALA A 177 15.54 -12.15 -19.31
CA ALA A 177 15.53 -11.23 -20.44
C ALA A 177 16.92 -10.70 -20.83
N GLY A 178 17.99 -11.12 -20.15
CA GLY A 178 19.36 -10.68 -20.41
C GLY A 178 19.67 -9.24 -19.98
N LYS A 179 18.78 -8.57 -19.24
CA LYS A 179 18.97 -7.21 -18.71
C LYS A 179 19.89 -7.19 -17.48
N GLN A 180 19.98 -8.30 -16.77
CA GLN A 180 20.88 -8.50 -15.64
C GLN A 180 21.65 -9.81 -15.80
N GLN A 181 22.93 -9.83 -15.45
CA GLN A 181 23.77 -11.01 -15.71
C GLN A 181 23.53 -12.15 -14.72
N LEU A 182 23.30 -11.83 -13.44
CA LEU A 182 23.23 -12.81 -12.36
C LEU A 182 22.09 -12.50 -11.41
N LEU A 183 21.44 -13.55 -10.91
CA LEU A 183 20.54 -13.48 -9.78
C LEU A 183 21.35 -13.56 -8.48
N GLN A 184 21.14 -12.61 -7.56
CA GLN A 184 21.68 -12.69 -6.21
C GLN A 184 20.71 -13.47 -5.31
N VAL A 185 21.22 -14.51 -4.66
CA VAL A 185 20.47 -15.30 -3.66
C VAL A 185 20.93 -14.84 -2.27
N PHE A 186 20.01 -14.32 -1.47
CA PHE A 186 20.32 -13.80 -0.14
C PHE A 186 20.20 -14.89 0.93
N GLY A 187 21.35 -15.47 1.28
CA GLY A 187 21.47 -16.51 2.31
C GLY A 187 21.35 -17.93 1.74
N CYS A 188 22.11 -18.85 2.32
CA CYS A 188 22.16 -20.26 1.93
C CYS A 188 22.27 -21.19 3.16
N ASP A 189 22.00 -20.67 4.35
CA ASP A 189 22.19 -21.29 5.65
C ASP A 189 20.91 -21.22 6.53
N TRP A 190 19.76 -20.97 5.91
CA TRP A 190 18.47 -20.99 6.59
C TRP A 190 18.06 -22.42 6.95
N ASP A 191 17.23 -22.58 7.99
CA ASP A 191 16.62 -23.88 8.38
C ASP A 191 15.46 -24.27 7.43
N THR A 192 15.81 -24.43 6.15
CA THR A 192 14.93 -24.84 5.03
C THR A 192 15.60 -25.97 4.24
N PRO A 193 14.86 -26.77 3.44
CA PRO A 193 15.41 -27.95 2.77
C PRO A 193 16.62 -27.70 1.86
N ASP A 194 16.74 -26.49 1.29
CA ASP A 194 17.83 -26.10 0.37
C ASP A 194 18.70 -24.95 0.91
N GLY A 195 18.49 -24.54 2.16
CA GLY A 195 19.22 -23.46 2.81
C GLY A 195 18.79 -22.04 2.39
N THR A 196 17.87 -21.88 1.44
CA THR A 196 17.41 -20.55 0.99
C THR A 196 16.25 -20.02 1.83
N GLY A 197 16.17 -18.70 2.00
CA GLY A 197 15.07 -18.02 2.69
C GLY A 197 13.87 -17.79 1.76
N SER A 198 12.66 -17.84 2.32
CA SER A 198 11.39 -17.58 1.63
C SER A 198 10.87 -16.16 1.83
#